data_AF-A0A1B3NDN3-F1
#
_entry.id   AF-A0A1B3NDN3-F1
#
_cell.length_a   1.000
_cell.length_b   1.000
_cell.length_c   1.000
_cell.angle_alpha   90.00
_cell.angle_beta   90.00
_cell.angle_gamma   90.00
#
_symmetry.space_group_name_H-M   'P 1'
#
loop_
_entity.id
_entity.type
_entity.pdbx_description
1 polymer ?
#
loop_
_entity_poly.entity_id
_entity_poly.type
_entity_poly.pdbx_seq_one_letter_code
_entity_poly.pdbx_strand_id
1 'polypeptide(L)'
;MISTVTGANSPRRFRLFRGLALPKEDVDRAVETLLQRGHQPQLAKREVYQKRLSNRAEIMQLPRITLKDIQGSNREWIPSVCACGDEAGASHYAWKRSDPSLTPIMMEVEVPLHRLVVDGNDFLFRIFSRGIPELAGPYVERMFGPAAMSYARRAWSRPRGDEERMALCELAILDPEVVAHHHANSITIKGGTQTVFASAFTIRLPLEANEIVRVWQPTEPAAPSPETVDLNHLIDHKDVDG
;
A
#
# COMPACT_ATOMS: atom_id res chain seq x y z
N MET A 1 -16.02 39.49 -25.75
CA MET A 1 -15.10 39.01 -24.70
C MET A 1 -15.70 37.77 -24.07
N ILE A 2 -15.35 36.59 -24.59
CA ILE A 2 -15.75 35.31 -24.00
C ILE A 2 -14.51 34.82 -23.25
N SER A 3 -14.55 34.91 -21.93
CA SER A 3 -13.47 34.46 -21.06
C SER A 3 -13.54 32.94 -20.97
N THR A 4 -12.59 32.27 -21.61
CA THR A 4 -12.37 30.83 -21.47
C THR A 4 -11.90 30.51 -20.06
N VAL A 5 -12.75 29.81 -19.30
CA VAL A 5 -12.36 29.14 -18.06
C VAL A 5 -11.64 27.85 -18.43
N THR A 6 -10.32 27.90 -18.56
CA THR A 6 -9.46 26.71 -18.62
C THR A 6 -8.83 26.49 -17.26
N GLY A 7 -9.65 26.11 -16.28
CA GLY A 7 -9.17 25.44 -15.07
C GLY A 7 -9.14 23.94 -15.34
N ALA A 8 -8.08 23.47 -16.00
CA ALA A 8 -7.85 22.04 -16.12
C ALA A 8 -7.61 21.49 -14.70
N ASN A 9 -8.61 20.83 -14.12
CA ASN A 9 -8.46 20.03 -12.92
C ASN A 9 -7.50 18.88 -13.25
N SER A 10 -6.20 19.12 -13.11
CA SER A 10 -5.21 18.06 -13.16
C SER A 10 -5.62 17.00 -12.13
N PRO A 11 -5.72 15.72 -12.52
CA PRO A 11 -6.13 14.68 -11.60
C PRO A 11 -5.18 14.66 -10.41
N ARG A 12 -5.75 14.59 -9.19
CA ARG A 12 -4.99 14.56 -7.94
C ARG A 12 -3.91 13.48 -8.03
N ARG A 13 -2.64 13.88 -7.89
CA ARG A 13 -1.49 12.99 -7.82
C ARG A 13 -1.14 12.71 -6.36
N PHE A 14 -0.60 11.52 -6.13
CA PHE A 14 -0.25 11.00 -4.82
C PHE A 14 1.25 10.79 -4.80
N ARG A 15 1.90 11.45 -3.84
CA ARG A 15 3.33 11.37 -3.62
C ARG A 15 3.66 10.13 -2.80
N LEU A 16 4.61 9.33 -3.27
CA LEU A 16 5.01 8.08 -2.65
C LEU A 16 6.52 7.95 -2.69
N PHE A 17 7.05 7.12 -1.81
CA PHE A 17 8.47 6.86 -1.66
C PHE A 17 8.76 5.38 -1.74
N ARG A 18 9.86 5.01 -2.39
CA ARG A 18 10.35 3.64 -2.46
C ARG A 18 11.80 3.58 -2.01
N GLY A 19 12.06 2.70 -1.06
CA GLY A 19 13.41 2.31 -0.68
C GLY A 19 13.88 1.10 -1.48
N LEU A 20 15.09 1.18 -1.98
CA LEU A 20 15.82 0.12 -2.67
C LEU A 20 17.16 -0.10 -1.97
N ALA A 21 17.67 -1.32 -2.02
CA ALA A 21 19.02 -1.65 -1.57
C ALA A 21 19.72 -2.39 -2.72
N LEU A 22 20.80 -1.81 -3.25
CA LEU A 22 21.53 -2.33 -4.42
C LEU A 22 23.02 -2.45 -4.14
N PRO A 23 23.75 -3.38 -4.79
CA PRO A 23 25.21 -3.38 -4.75
C PRO A 23 25.77 -2.03 -5.18
N LYS A 24 26.87 -1.60 -4.56
CA LYS A 24 27.45 -0.26 -4.79
C LYS A 24 27.76 0.00 -6.27
N GLU A 25 28.25 -1.01 -6.97
CA GLU A 25 28.57 -0.99 -8.39
C GLU A 25 27.35 -0.83 -9.32
N ASP A 26 26.14 -1.11 -8.82
CA ASP A 26 24.90 -1.00 -9.59
C ASP A 26 24.19 0.34 -9.42
N VAL A 27 24.58 1.14 -8.42
CA VAL A 27 23.83 2.31 -7.98
C VAL A 27 23.70 3.36 -9.08
N ASP A 28 24.82 3.80 -9.65
CA ASP A 28 24.82 4.89 -10.65
C ASP A 28 24.00 4.50 -11.89
N ARG A 29 24.19 3.26 -12.35
CA ARG A 29 23.42 2.69 -13.47
C ARG A 29 21.92 2.62 -13.16
N ALA A 30 21.55 2.22 -11.95
CA ALA A 30 20.15 2.12 -11.55
C ALA A 30 19.50 3.50 -11.46
N VAL A 31 20.18 4.48 -10.86
CA VAL A 31 19.72 5.88 -10.78
C VAL A 31 19.52 6.45 -12.17
N GLU A 32 20.50 6.30 -13.07
CA GLU A 32 20.39 6.76 -14.45
C GLU A 32 19.22 6.09 -15.18
N THR A 33 19.08 4.77 -15.05
CA THR A 33 18.01 4.00 -15.69
C THR A 33 16.63 4.46 -15.23
N LEU A 34 16.45 4.63 -13.91
CA LEU A 34 15.18 5.10 -13.35
C LEU A 34 14.83 6.49 -13.86
N LEU A 35 15.79 7.43 -13.86
CA LEU A 35 15.56 8.80 -14.31
C LEU A 35 15.30 8.89 -15.82
N GLN A 36 15.92 8.04 -16.64
CA GLN A 36 15.76 8.10 -18.11
C GLN A 36 14.57 7.28 -18.62
N ARG A 37 14.30 6.12 -18.01
CA ARG A 37 13.38 5.10 -18.55
C ARG A 37 12.25 4.74 -17.60
N GLY A 38 12.23 5.33 -16.41
CA GLY A 38 11.27 4.97 -15.38
C GLY A 38 11.53 3.59 -14.78
N HIS A 39 10.53 3.04 -14.11
CA HIS A 39 10.58 1.68 -13.56
C HIS A 39 9.76 0.73 -14.43
N GLN A 40 10.46 -0.14 -15.16
CA GLN A 40 9.82 -1.12 -16.04
C GLN A 40 9.51 -2.42 -15.27
N PRO A 41 8.49 -3.20 -15.68
CA PRO A 41 8.15 -4.50 -15.09
C PRO A 41 9.33 -5.47 -15.01
N GLN A 42 10.16 -5.52 -16.05
CA GLN A 42 11.31 -6.43 -16.15
C GLN A 42 12.42 -6.08 -15.15
N LEU A 43 12.40 -4.87 -14.58
CA LEU A 43 13.36 -4.42 -13.58
C LEU A 43 12.90 -4.71 -12.14
N ALA A 44 11.65 -5.15 -11.95
CA ALA A 44 11.13 -5.48 -10.62
C ALA A 44 11.61 -6.88 -10.21
N LYS A 45 12.59 -6.95 -9.30
CA LYS A 45 13.12 -8.23 -8.75
C LYS A 45 12.08 -9.07 -7.98
N ARG A 46 10.94 -8.49 -7.60
CA ARG A 46 9.83 -9.18 -6.94
C ARG A 46 8.56 -8.94 -7.71
N GLU A 47 7.90 -10.02 -8.07
CA GLU A 47 6.61 -10.02 -8.70
C GLU A 47 5.53 -9.66 -7.66
N VAL A 48 5.14 -8.38 -7.62
CA VAL A 48 3.94 -7.93 -6.93
C VAL A 48 2.92 -7.62 -8.00
N TYR A 49 1.70 -8.14 -7.88
CA TYR A 49 0.66 -7.92 -8.84
C TYR A 49 -0.57 -7.30 -8.18
N GLN A 50 -1.13 -6.30 -8.84
CA GLN A 50 -2.42 -5.75 -8.49
C GLN A 50 -3.54 -6.45 -9.27
N LYS A 51 -4.70 -6.51 -8.63
CA LYS A 51 -5.98 -6.85 -9.25
C LYS A 51 -6.69 -5.57 -9.67
N ARG A 52 -7.57 -5.65 -10.67
CA ARG A 52 -8.53 -4.59 -10.96
C ARG A 52 -9.78 -4.80 -10.12
N LEU A 53 -10.27 -3.73 -9.50
CA LEU A 53 -11.57 -3.72 -8.86
C LEU A 53 -12.66 -3.78 -9.93
N SER A 54 -13.53 -4.78 -9.85
CA SER A 54 -14.81 -4.81 -10.57
C SER A 54 -15.82 -3.86 -9.90
N ASN A 55 -17.09 -3.90 -10.27
CA ASN A 55 -18.10 -2.93 -9.81
C ASN A 55 -18.36 -3.01 -8.29
N ARG A 56 -17.58 -2.24 -7.51
CA ARG A 56 -17.61 -2.16 -6.03
C ARG A 56 -19.04 -2.09 -5.47
N ALA A 57 -19.85 -1.19 -6.04
CA ALA A 57 -21.19 -0.92 -5.55
C ALA A 57 -22.11 -2.14 -5.67
N GLU A 58 -22.01 -2.88 -6.77
CA GLU A 58 -22.77 -4.12 -6.99
C GLU A 58 -22.27 -5.25 -6.07
N ILE A 59 -20.95 -5.42 -5.93
CA ILE A 59 -20.38 -6.47 -5.08
C ILE A 59 -20.79 -6.28 -3.63
N MET A 60 -20.84 -5.04 -3.15
CA MET A 60 -21.23 -4.74 -1.77
C MET A 60 -22.71 -5.08 -1.47
N GLN A 61 -23.55 -5.21 -2.49
CA GLN A 61 -24.94 -5.65 -2.35
C GLN A 61 -25.09 -7.17 -2.28
N LEU A 62 -24.04 -7.95 -2.57
CA LEU A 62 -24.09 -9.41 -2.50
C LEU A 62 -24.29 -9.86 -1.05
N PRO A 63 -25.13 -10.89 -0.79
CA PRO A 63 -25.34 -11.42 0.56
C PRO A 63 -24.08 -12.09 1.13
N ARG A 64 -23.25 -12.66 0.25
CA ARG A 64 -21.94 -13.22 0.56
C ARG A 64 -20.96 -12.82 -0.54
N ILE A 65 -19.83 -12.26 -0.15
CA ILE A 65 -18.75 -11.87 -1.07
C ILE A 65 -17.64 -12.91 -1.00
N THR A 66 -17.17 -13.33 -2.17
CA THR A 66 -16.04 -14.22 -2.34
C THR A 66 -14.93 -13.53 -3.11
N LEU A 67 -13.71 -14.09 -3.07
CA LEU A 67 -12.60 -13.59 -3.88
C LEU A 67 -12.89 -13.64 -5.39
N LYS A 68 -13.77 -14.55 -5.84
CA LYS A 68 -14.16 -14.65 -7.26
C LYS A 68 -14.96 -13.44 -7.72
N ASP A 69 -15.82 -12.89 -6.86
CA ASP A 69 -16.65 -11.72 -7.18
C ASP A 69 -15.78 -10.47 -7.42
N ILE A 70 -14.67 -10.37 -6.68
CA ILE A 70 -13.71 -9.26 -6.76
C ILE A 70 -12.83 -9.38 -7.99
N GLN A 71 -12.36 -10.59 -8.30
CA GLN A 71 -11.47 -10.85 -9.44
C GLN A 71 -12.20 -10.76 -10.78
N GLY A 72 -13.53 -10.96 -10.79
CA GLY A 72 -14.29 -11.10 -12.03
C GLY A 72 -13.81 -12.28 -12.88
N SER A 73 -14.24 -12.31 -14.15
CA SER A 73 -13.82 -13.32 -15.12
C SER A 73 -12.41 -13.10 -15.70
N ASN A 74 -11.85 -11.90 -15.52
CA ASN A 74 -10.57 -11.52 -16.12
C ASN A 74 -9.49 -11.35 -15.05
N ARG A 75 -8.68 -12.41 -14.84
CA ARG A 75 -7.57 -12.45 -13.87
C ARG A 75 -6.34 -11.73 -14.42
N GLU A 76 -6.49 -10.48 -14.84
CA GLU A 76 -5.35 -9.68 -15.29
C GLU A 76 -4.51 -9.30 -14.07
N TRP A 77 -3.32 -9.90 -13.97
CA TRP A 77 -2.32 -9.56 -12.98
C TRP A 77 -1.49 -8.41 -13.50
N ILE A 78 -1.59 -7.24 -12.85
CA ILE A 78 -0.88 -6.04 -13.29
C ILE A 78 0.43 -5.93 -12.50
N PRO A 79 1.61 -6.00 -13.16
CA PRO A 79 2.89 -5.83 -12.49
C PRO A 79 2.92 -4.54 -11.68
N SER A 80 3.46 -4.60 -10.47
CA SER A 80 3.41 -3.51 -9.51
C SER A 80 4.65 -3.49 -8.62
N VAL A 81 4.87 -2.37 -7.93
CA VAL A 81 5.98 -2.19 -6.98
C VAL A 81 5.48 -1.64 -5.66
N CYS A 82 6.05 -2.09 -4.55
CA CYS A 82 5.76 -1.53 -3.24
C CYS A 82 6.34 -0.11 -3.08
N ALA A 83 5.60 0.73 -2.38
CA ALA A 83 6.00 2.07 -1.97
C ALA A 83 5.31 2.45 -0.64
N CYS A 84 5.80 3.49 0.02
CA CYS A 84 5.24 4.05 1.25
C CYS A 84 4.69 5.45 0.98
N GLY A 85 3.74 5.90 1.80
CA GLY A 85 3.25 7.29 1.76
C GLY A 85 4.27 8.31 2.26
N ASP A 86 5.29 7.87 2.99
CA ASP A 86 6.31 8.71 3.60
C ASP A 86 7.74 8.20 3.38
N GLU A 87 8.72 9.09 3.59
CA GLU A 87 10.13 8.76 3.50
C GLU A 87 10.57 7.77 4.59
N ALA A 88 9.98 7.83 5.78
CA ALA A 88 10.34 6.96 6.90
C ALA A 88 10.05 5.49 6.61
N GLY A 89 8.86 5.17 6.10
CA GLY A 89 8.50 3.82 5.69
C GLY A 89 9.38 3.33 4.54
N ALA A 90 9.65 4.17 3.53
CA ALA A 90 10.53 3.80 2.43
C ALA A 90 11.98 3.59 2.91
N SER A 91 12.47 4.44 3.81
CA SER A 91 13.79 4.31 4.43
C SER A 91 13.93 2.99 5.19
N HIS A 92 12.88 2.54 5.87
CA HIS A 92 12.89 1.22 6.48
C HIS A 92 13.25 0.13 5.47
N TYR A 93 12.70 0.14 4.26
CA TYR A 93 13.03 -0.87 3.24
C TYR A 93 14.41 -0.68 2.60
N ALA A 94 14.91 0.55 2.51
CA ALA A 94 16.25 0.82 2.00
C ALA A 94 17.37 0.32 2.95
N TRP A 95 17.14 0.28 4.27
CA TRP A 95 18.14 -0.14 5.28
C TRP A 95 17.85 -1.46 6.00
N LYS A 96 16.59 -1.72 6.39
CA LYS A 96 16.27 -2.85 7.29
C LYS A 96 16.44 -4.22 6.61
N ARG A 97 16.57 -4.23 5.29
CA ARG A 97 16.92 -5.41 4.49
C ARG A 97 18.28 -5.31 3.81
N SER A 98 19.04 -4.23 4.03
CA SER A 98 20.34 -4.09 3.41
C SER A 98 21.37 -4.87 4.23
N ASP A 99 21.80 -5.99 3.65
CA ASP A 99 23.17 -6.48 3.85
C ASP A 99 24.13 -5.26 3.83
N PRO A 100 25.10 -5.15 4.76
CA PRO A 100 26.06 -4.03 4.79
C PRO A 100 26.80 -3.78 3.47
N SER A 101 26.82 -4.75 2.56
CA SER A 101 27.34 -4.60 1.20
C SER A 101 26.42 -3.85 0.22
N LEU A 102 25.17 -3.60 0.60
CA LEU A 102 24.19 -2.90 -0.22
C LEU A 102 24.14 -1.41 0.14
N THR A 103 23.98 -0.59 -0.89
CA THR A 103 23.80 0.85 -0.81
C THR A 103 22.31 1.19 -0.86
N PRO A 104 21.80 1.99 0.11
CA PRO A 104 20.42 2.44 0.10
C PRO A 104 20.20 3.46 -1.02
N ILE A 105 19.08 3.31 -1.71
CA ILE A 105 18.58 4.26 -2.71
C ILE A 105 17.13 4.57 -2.37
N MET A 106 16.78 5.84 -2.48
CA MET A 106 15.41 6.32 -2.32
C MET A 106 14.91 6.87 -3.64
N MET A 107 13.63 6.63 -3.91
CA MET A 107 12.93 7.14 -5.07
C MET A 107 11.64 7.80 -4.62
N GLU A 108 11.39 9.01 -5.08
CA GLU A 108 10.13 9.74 -4.89
C GLU A 108 9.37 9.75 -6.21
N VAL A 109 8.08 9.43 -6.14
CA VAL A 109 7.20 9.36 -7.31
C VAL A 109 5.88 10.08 -7.05
N GLU A 110 5.28 10.60 -8.11
CA GLU A 110 3.92 11.15 -8.09
C GLU A 110 3.05 10.45 -9.11
N VAL A 111 2.02 9.73 -8.65
CA VAL A 111 1.15 8.92 -9.52
C VAL A 111 -0.33 9.21 -9.27
N PRO A 112 -1.20 9.05 -10.27
CA PRO A 112 -2.64 9.19 -10.08
C PRO A 112 -3.23 8.05 -9.24
N LEU A 113 -4.30 8.36 -8.50
CA LEU A 113 -4.96 7.44 -7.54
C LEU A 113 -5.29 6.06 -8.12
N HIS A 114 -5.76 5.99 -9.37
CA HIS A 114 -6.20 4.73 -9.99
C HIS A 114 -5.07 3.71 -10.20
N ARG A 115 -3.80 4.10 -9.98
CA ARG A 115 -2.64 3.21 -10.03
C ARG A 115 -2.28 2.62 -8.66
N LEU A 116 -2.95 3.07 -7.61
CA LEU A 116 -2.63 2.74 -6.22
C LEU A 116 -3.61 1.73 -5.64
N VAL A 117 -3.05 0.84 -4.83
CA VAL A 117 -3.77 -0.12 -4.00
C VAL A 117 -3.02 -0.19 -2.67
N VAL A 118 -3.76 -0.25 -1.56
CA VAL A 118 -3.13 -0.42 -0.24
C VAL A 118 -2.42 -1.78 -0.17
N ASP A 119 -1.19 -1.82 0.34
CA ASP A 119 -0.55 -3.08 0.69
C ASP A 119 -1.11 -3.59 2.03
N GLY A 120 -2.09 -4.49 1.96
CA GLY A 120 -2.78 -4.99 3.14
C GLY A 120 -2.00 -6.01 3.97
N ASN A 121 -0.85 -6.52 3.49
CA ASN A 121 -0.18 -7.71 4.06
C ASN A 121 0.30 -7.49 5.49
N ASP A 122 0.83 -6.30 5.77
CA ASP A 122 1.43 -6.00 7.06
C ASP A 122 0.43 -5.49 8.10
N PHE A 123 -0.83 -5.19 7.71
CA PHE A 123 -1.85 -4.69 8.64
C PHE A 123 -3.26 -5.20 8.34
N LEU A 124 -3.90 -4.72 7.28
CA LEU A 124 -5.34 -4.93 7.05
C LEU A 124 -5.73 -6.40 6.96
N PHE A 125 -4.96 -7.26 6.29
CA PHE A 125 -5.30 -8.69 6.21
C PHE A 125 -5.33 -9.35 7.59
N ARG A 126 -4.42 -8.96 8.49
CA ARG A 126 -4.37 -9.46 9.88
C ARG A 126 -5.51 -8.90 10.72
N ILE A 127 -5.84 -7.62 10.54
CA ILE A 127 -6.97 -6.98 11.24
C ILE A 127 -8.32 -7.55 10.79
N PHE A 128 -8.50 -7.77 9.49
CA PHE A 128 -9.73 -8.34 8.97
C PHE A 128 -9.88 -9.81 9.38
N SER A 129 -8.80 -10.59 9.43
CA SER A 129 -8.85 -12.00 9.84
C SER A 129 -8.97 -12.20 11.35
N ARG A 130 -8.20 -11.44 12.15
CA ARG A 130 -7.97 -11.70 13.58
C ARG A 130 -8.15 -10.48 14.49
N GLY A 131 -8.52 -9.32 13.94
CA GLY A 131 -8.71 -8.10 14.71
C GLY A 131 -9.75 -8.26 15.81
N ILE A 132 -9.48 -7.66 16.96
CA ILE A 132 -10.41 -7.47 18.06
C ILE A 132 -11.17 -6.16 17.78
N PRO A 133 -12.46 -6.17 17.41
CA PRO A 133 -13.16 -5.00 16.89
C PRO A 133 -13.05 -3.74 17.76
N GLU A 134 -13.12 -3.91 19.07
CA GLU A 134 -13.10 -2.83 20.06
C GLU A 134 -11.72 -2.15 20.14
N LEU A 135 -10.65 -2.92 19.92
CA LEU A 135 -9.28 -2.42 19.93
C LEU A 135 -8.84 -1.92 18.54
N ALA A 136 -9.16 -2.68 17.50
CA ALA A 136 -8.74 -2.40 16.12
C ALA A 136 -9.59 -1.32 15.44
N GLY A 137 -10.89 -1.24 15.74
CA GLY A 137 -11.85 -0.34 15.09
C GLY A 137 -11.40 1.12 15.05
N PRO A 138 -11.02 1.73 16.18
CA PRO A 138 -10.54 3.12 16.20
C PRO A 138 -9.34 3.37 15.28
N TYR A 139 -8.43 2.40 15.16
CA TYR A 139 -7.26 2.51 14.29
C TYR A 139 -7.61 2.28 12.82
N VAL A 140 -8.51 1.35 12.50
CA VAL A 140 -9.01 1.17 11.13
C VAL A 140 -9.64 2.46 10.63
N GLU A 141 -10.53 3.07 11.42
CA GLU A 141 -11.20 4.32 11.03
C GLU A 141 -10.22 5.49 10.91
N ARG A 142 -9.28 5.65 11.84
CA ARG A 142 -8.27 6.74 11.77
C ARG A 142 -7.29 6.58 10.61
N MET A 143 -6.79 5.37 10.34
CA MET A 143 -5.72 5.13 9.37
C MET A 143 -6.23 4.83 7.96
N PHE A 144 -7.48 4.40 7.80
CA PHE A 144 -8.04 3.96 6.51
C PHE A 144 -9.41 4.59 6.21
N GLY A 145 -9.95 5.39 7.13
CA GLY A 145 -11.18 6.15 6.97
C GLY A 145 -12.46 5.36 7.21
N PRO A 146 -13.62 6.05 7.18
CA PRO A 146 -14.93 5.44 7.41
C PRO A 146 -15.30 4.35 6.38
N ALA A 147 -14.82 4.48 5.14
CA ALA A 147 -15.03 3.48 4.09
C ALA A 147 -14.44 2.12 4.50
N ALA A 148 -13.18 2.09 4.97
CA ALA A 148 -12.53 0.87 5.45
C ALA A 148 -13.27 0.27 6.65
N MET A 149 -13.78 1.12 7.54
CA MET A 149 -14.55 0.68 8.70
C MET A 149 -15.86 -0.03 8.30
N SER A 150 -16.49 0.36 7.19
CA SER A 150 -17.68 -0.33 6.67
C SER A 150 -17.36 -1.79 6.28
N TYR A 151 -16.27 -2.01 5.55
CA TYR A 151 -15.81 -3.36 5.22
C TYR A 151 -15.41 -4.15 6.47
N ALA A 152 -14.70 -3.52 7.41
CA ALA A 152 -14.23 -4.17 8.64
C ALA A 152 -15.40 -4.62 9.52
N ARG A 153 -16.42 -3.78 9.72
CA ARG A 153 -17.63 -4.14 10.48
C ARG A 153 -18.34 -5.34 9.87
N ARG A 154 -18.48 -5.38 8.54
CA ARG A 154 -19.08 -6.53 7.86
C ARG A 154 -18.22 -7.78 8.03
N ALA A 155 -16.90 -7.67 7.91
CA ALA A 155 -15.99 -8.81 8.10
C ALA A 155 -16.06 -9.35 9.53
N TRP A 156 -16.07 -8.49 10.53
CA TRP A 156 -16.14 -8.89 11.94
C TRP A 156 -17.49 -9.44 12.38
N SER A 157 -18.56 -9.21 11.61
CA SER A 157 -19.84 -9.90 11.80
C SER A 157 -19.80 -11.37 11.37
N ARG A 158 -18.74 -11.81 10.69
CA ARG A 158 -18.56 -13.20 10.25
C ARG A 158 -17.69 -13.99 11.24
N PRO A 159 -17.93 -15.31 11.35
CA PRO A 159 -17.06 -16.18 12.13
C PRO A 159 -15.59 -16.04 11.73
N ARG A 160 -14.68 -16.29 12.67
CA ARG A 160 -13.25 -16.40 12.36
C ARG A 160 -13.02 -17.54 11.36
N GLY A 161 -12.03 -17.36 10.49
CA GLY A 161 -11.73 -18.31 9.41
C GLY A 161 -12.67 -18.23 8.20
N ASP A 162 -13.75 -17.43 8.23
CA ASP A 162 -14.60 -17.25 7.04
C ASP A 162 -13.84 -16.50 5.93
N GLU A 163 -13.82 -17.09 4.74
CA GLU A 163 -13.18 -16.53 3.55
C GLU A 163 -13.75 -15.15 3.15
N GLU A 164 -15.01 -14.86 3.48
CA GLU A 164 -15.62 -13.55 3.21
C GLU A 164 -14.86 -12.42 3.92
N ARG A 165 -14.21 -12.69 5.06
CA ARG A 165 -13.38 -11.68 5.75
C ARG A 165 -12.21 -11.23 4.88
N MET A 166 -11.58 -12.16 4.16
CA MET A 166 -10.47 -11.86 3.25
C MET A 166 -10.96 -11.19 1.98
N ALA A 167 -12.12 -11.61 1.47
CA ALA A 167 -12.74 -10.95 0.32
C ALA A 167 -13.09 -9.48 0.64
N LEU A 168 -13.66 -9.19 1.80
CA LEU A 168 -13.93 -7.82 2.22
C LEU A 168 -12.66 -6.98 2.39
N CYS A 169 -11.58 -7.58 2.88
CA CYS A 169 -10.28 -6.90 2.95
C CYS A 169 -9.74 -6.57 1.55
N GLU A 170 -9.86 -7.49 0.60
CA GLU A 170 -9.45 -7.29 -0.80
C GLU A 170 -10.23 -6.17 -1.48
N LEU A 171 -11.53 -6.06 -1.20
CA LEU A 171 -12.32 -4.91 -1.65
C LEU A 171 -11.82 -3.60 -1.02
N ALA A 172 -11.58 -3.61 0.30
CA ALA A 172 -11.15 -2.42 1.02
C ALA A 172 -9.82 -1.85 0.50
N ILE A 173 -8.82 -2.70 0.22
CA ILE A 173 -7.51 -2.22 -0.26
C ILE A 173 -7.56 -1.62 -1.67
N LEU A 174 -8.56 -2.01 -2.46
CA LEU A 174 -8.80 -1.52 -3.82
C LEU A 174 -9.68 -0.26 -3.84
N ASP A 175 -10.32 0.08 -2.73
CA ASP A 175 -11.28 1.19 -2.64
C ASP A 175 -10.54 2.56 -2.70
N PRO A 176 -10.85 3.42 -3.69
CA PRO A 176 -10.18 4.73 -3.82
C PRO A 176 -10.30 5.63 -2.58
N GLU A 177 -11.40 5.54 -1.83
CA GLU A 177 -11.60 6.33 -0.61
C GLU A 177 -10.70 5.86 0.53
N VAL A 178 -10.49 4.54 0.61
CA VAL A 178 -9.58 3.89 1.57
C VAL A 178 -8.14 4.21 1.22
N VAL A 179 -7.76 4.09 -0.06
CA VAL A 179 -6.41 4.44 -0.55
C VAL A 179 -6.10 5.90 -0.25
N ALA A 180 -7.04 6.82 -0.51
CA ALA A 180 -6.84 8.25 -0.27
C ALA A 180 -6.72 8.59 1.22
N HIS A 181 -7.51 7.97 2.10
CA HIS A 181 -7.37 8.15 3.55
C HIS A 181 -6.06 7.57 4.07
N HIS A 182 -5.70 6.37 3.61
CA HIS A 182 -4.46 5.73 4.05
C HIS A 182 -3.22 6.51 3.63
N HIS A 183 -3.26 7.18 2.48
CA HIS A 183 -2.16 8.04 2.04
C HIS A 183 -1.95 9.22 3.00
N ALA A 184 -3.02 9.75 3.57
CA ALA A 184 -2.98 10.83 4.55
C ALA A 184 -2.65 10.35 5.99
N ASN A 185 -2.49 9.04 6.21
CA ASN A 185 -2.20 8.51 7.53
C ASN A 185 -0.81 8.91 8.02
N SER A 186 -0.73 9.42 9.25
CA SER A 186 0.52 9.76 9.94
C SER A 186 0.82 8.84 11.14
N ILE A 187 -0.05 7.87 11.43
CA ILE A 187 0.13 6.91 12.53
C ILE A 187 1.07 5.81 12.05
N THR A 188 2.21 5.66 12.73
CA THR A 188 3.15 4.59 12.46
C THR A 188 2.55 3.24 12.86
N ILE A 189 2.60 2.28 11.95
CA ILE A 189 2.23 0.89 12.19
C ILE A 189 3.49 0.09 12.47
N LYS A 190 3.53 -0.58 13.64
CA LYS A 190 4.49 -1.65 13.94
C LYS A 190 3.86 -2.98 13.55
N GLY A 191 4.27 -3.50 12.41
CA GLY A 191 3.86 -4.83 11.93
C GLY A 191 4.56 -5.97 12.67
N GLY A 192 4.07 -7.20 12.51
CA GLY A 192 4.60 -8.37 13.22
C GLY A 192 6.03 -8.79 12.84
N THR A 193 6.61 -8.23 11.78
CA THR A 193 7.99 -8.47 11.31
C THR A 193 8.93 -7.29 11.60
N GLN A 194 8.64 -6.52 12.66
CA GLN A 194 9.30 -5.26 13.03
C GLN A 194 9.20 -4.17 11.94
N THR A 195 8.29 -4.28 10.98
CA THR A 195 8.12 -3.27 9.93
C THR A 195 7.55 -2.01 10.55
N VAL A 196 8.09 -0.86 10.19
CA VAL A 196 7.68 0.45 10.71
C VAL A 196 7.35 1.34 9.52
N PHE A 197 6.07 1.63 9.31
CA PHE A 197 5.58 2.48 8.22
C PHE A 197 4.28 3.16 8.63
N ALA A 198 4.00 4.39 8.17
CA ALA A 198 2.68 4.97 8.35
C ALA A 198 1.69 4.43 7.31
N SER A 199 2.14 4.29 6.06
CA SER A 199 1.30 3.75 5.00
C SER A 199 2.11 2.96 3.96
N ALA A 200 1.48 1.94 3.41
CA ALA A 200 2.08 1.04 2.43
C ALA A 200 1.13 0.81 1.26
N PHE A 201 1.70 0.85 0.06
CA PHE A 201 0.98 0.77 -1.20
C PHE A 201 1.72 -0.14 -2.17
N THR A 202 0.97 -0.62 -3.16
CA THR A 202 1.54 -1.05 -4.43
C THR A 202 1.19 -0.02 -5.50
N ILE A 203 2.09 0.16 -6.45
CA ILE A 203 1.92 1.05 -7.60
C ILE A 203 2.01 0.23 -8.88
N ARG A 204 1.04 0.34 -9.78
CA ARG A 204 1.07 -0.33 -11.09
C ARG A 204 2.28 0.13 -11.90
N LEU A 205 2.93 -0.79 -12.58
CA LEU A 205 3.99 -0.53 -13.55
C LEU A 205 3.43 -0.47 -14.99
N PRO A 206 4.17 0.13 -15.94
CA PRO A 206 5.46 0.83 -15.79
C PRO A 206 5.31 2.18 -15.08
N LEU A 207 6.24 2.55 -14.19
CA LEU A 207 6.36 3.96 -13.78
C LEU A 207 7.10 4.69 -14.89
N GLU A 208 6.49 5.73 -15.45
CA GLU A 208 7.14 6.55 -16.46
C GLU A 208 8.21 7.45 -15.84
N ALA A 209 9.23 7.82 -16.62
CA ALA A 209 10.31 8.69 -16.13
C ALA A 209 9.80 10.03 -15.56
N ASN A 210 8.74 10.59 -16.14
CA ASN A 210 8.11 11.83 -15.67
C ASN A 210 7.24 11.64 -14.41
N GLU A 211 6.99 10.41 -13.96
CA GLU A 211 6.33 10.12 -12.68
C GLU A 211 7.35 10.04 -11.54
N ILE A 212 8.65 9.96 -11.86
CA ILE A 212 9.74 9.95 -10.88
C ILE A 212 10.19 11.39 -10.66
N VAL A 213 9.99 11.88 -9.44
CA VAL A 213 10.35 13.25 -9.04
C VAL A 213 11.85 13.33 -8.79
N ARG A 214 12.40 12.35 -8.08
CA ARG A 214 13.84 12.25 -7.80
C ARG A 214 14.24 10.84 -7.39
N VAL A 215 15.52 10.55 -7.59
CA VAL A 215 16.20 9.36 -7.07
C VAL A 215 17.48 9.81 -6.40
N TRP A 216 17.77 9.33 -5.19
CA TRP A 216 18.94 9.76 -4.43
C TRP A 216 19.48 8.66 -3.52
N GLN A 217 20.74 8.82 -3.12
CA GLN A 217 21.36 8.03 -2.06
C GLN A 217 21.23 8.82 -0.75
N PRO A 218 20.38 8.39 0.18
CA PRO A 218 20.28 9.05 1.48
C PRO A 218 21.50 8.72 2.36
N THR A 219 21.89 9.67 3.22
CA THR A 219 23.06 9.53 4.11
C THR A 219 22.72 8.87 5.45
N GLU A 220 21.46 8.97 5.88
CA GLU A 220 20.97 8.43 7.14
C GLU A 220 19.51 7.97 7.00
N PRO A 221 19.05 7.00 7.81
CA PRO A 221 17.67 6.55 7.77
C PRO A 221 16.72 7.61 8.32
N ALA A 222 15.56 7.76 7.68
CA ALA A 222 14.52 8.67 8.14
C ALA A 222 13.81 8.11 9.39
N ALA A 223 13.55 8.98 10.36
CA ALA A 223 12.85 8.60 11.59
C ALA A 223 11.33 8.46 11.37
N PRO A 224 10.68 7.45 11.96
CA PRO A 224 9.22 7.29 11.88
C PRO A 224 8.49 8.35 12.71
N SER A 225 7.19 8.51 12.44
CA SER A 225 6.30 9.34 13.25
C SER A 225 6.23 8.83 14.70
N PRO A 226 6.15 9.72 15.71
CA PRO A 226 6.18 9.36 17.12
C PRO A 226 4.93 8.60 17.56
N GLU A 227 3.76 8.87 16.98
CA GLU A 227 2.56 8.10 17.26
C GLU A 227 2.68 6.73 16.59
N THR A 228 2.62 5.67 17.39
CA THR A 228 2.79 4.30 16.91
C THR A 228 1.72 3.38 17.48
N VAL A 229 1.20 2.49 16.64
CA VAL A 229 0.35 1.37 17.02
C VAL A 229 1.05 0.04 16.76
N ASP A 230 1.02 -0.87 17.73
CA ASP A 230 1.51 -2.24 17.58
C ASP A 230 0.37 -3.15 17.15
N LEU A 231 0.50 -3.75 15.97
CA LEU A 231 -0.51 -4.66 15.42
C LEU A 231 -0.80 -5.83 16.36
N ASN A 232 0.19 -6.31 17.11
CA ASN A 232 0.01 -7.45 18.01
C ASN A 232 -0.92 -7.12 19.18
N HIS A 233 -1.12 -5.85 19.51
CA HIS A 233 -2.11 -5.43 20.51
C HIS A 233 -3.53 -5.33 19.96
N LEU A 234 -3.71 -5.41 18.64
CA LEU A 234 -5.01 -5.24 17.97
C LEU A 234 -5.64 -6.56 17.52
N ILE A 235 -4.88 -7.66 17.57
CA ILE A 235 -5.30 -8.98 17.07
C ILE A 235 -5.32 -10.00 18.19
N ASP A 236 -6.16 -11.01 18.04
CA ASP A 236 -6.16 -12.16 18.95
C ASP A 236 -5.11 -13.19 18.52
N HIS A 237 -4.27 -13.61 19.46
CA HIS A 237 -3.19 -14.58 19.27
C HIS A 237 -3.59 -16.04 19.48
N LYS A 238 -4.77 -16.29 20.06
CA LYS A 238 -5.29 -17.65 20.21
C LYS A 238 -5.48 -18.27 18.81
N ASP A 239 -5.11 -19.54 18.65
CA ASP A 239 -5.06 -20.35 17.42
C ASP A 239 -3.68 -20.46 16.72
N VAL A 240 -2.57 -20.68 17.47
CA VAL A 240 -1.32 -21.24 16.90
C VAL A 240 -1.19 -22.76 17.12
N ASP A 241 -2.06 -23.37 17.93
CA ASP A 241 -2.10 -24.83 18.10
C ASP A 241 -3.39 -25.39 17.50
N GLY A 242 -3.29 -25.87 16.26
CA GLY A 242 -4.32 -26.59 15.52
C GLY A 242 -3.72 -27.30 14.32
#